data_AF-F2ICN4-F1
#
_entry.id   AF-F2ICN4-F1
#
_cell.length_a   1.000
_cell.length_b   1.000
_cell.length_c   1.000
_cell.angle_alpha   90.00
_cell.angle_beta   90.00
_cell.angle_gamma   90.00
#
_symmetry.space_group_name_H-M   'P 1'
#
loop_
_entity.id
_entity.type
_entity.pdbx_description
1 polymer ?
#
loop_
_entity_poly.entity_id
_entity_poly.type
_entity_poly.pdbx_seq_one_letter_code
_entity_poly.pdbx_strand_id
1 'polypeptide(L)'
;MKFSFLRKKWFKIPYTLLLYGFAAYGFILTATYFAVKFNWTNEKGSVDVNNRYFSEMHDKYDQSFKVDSVSMIKHRFEVLNRIMLVNEYYPKNANLILATYTENKDEKLALRMLDAVDLQLKKNKSYRKAWSKWKHKDQKSDQKSTGLSVFEWMNIAEWKDFKEAVTKDKKYIDSVYKVTGVEPRLIVACLVGEQIRLFNSSRESYKRYIGPLKVLALENHLSYGVTGIKNGTALTIERFLAEKGSEFYPGEKYEALLDFDSTINYASKSNDTLDIRLQRLVQWENHYYSYLYTALFLREIKTQWEKAGYSIEDRPEILASLFNLGFQRSVPKPNPAVGGSVYKIKDKEYTFGSVAYEFFYSGELANVFPFKKKSFDEPKTVIKRIVPTN
;
A
#
# COMPACT_ATOMS: atom_id res chain seq x y z
N MET A 1 -44.62 33.16 -80.71
CA MET A 1 -43.22 32.70 -80.53
C MET A 1 -43.23 31.18 -80.40
N LYS A 2 -42.62 30.47 -81.35
CA LYS A 2 -42.60 29.00 -81.44
C LYS A 2 -41.77 28.41 -80.28
N PHE A 3 -42.36 27.55 -79.44
CA PHE A 3 -41.59 26.46 -78.83
C PHE A 3 -41.85 25.15 -79.58
N SER A 4 -41.46 25.19 -80.85
CA SER A 4 -41.38 24.05 -81.78
C SER A 4 -40.13 23.21 -81.48
N PHE A 5 -40.01 22.72 -80.24
CA PHE A 5 -38.91 21.83 -79.85
C PHE A 5 -39.41 20.47 -79.31
N LEU A 6 -40.64 20.43 -78.79
CA LEU A 6 -41.22 19.26 -78.11
C LEU A 6 -41.81 18.18 -79.05
N ARG A 7 -41.74 18.35 -80.37
CA ARG A 7 -42.38 17.46 -81.37
C ARG A 7 -41.42 16.58 -82.17
N LYS A 8 -40.11 16.63 -81.92
CA LYS A 8 -39.13 15.70 -82.49
C LYS A 8 -39.00 14.45 -81.60
N LYS A 9 -38.95 13.25 -82.19
CA LYS A 9 -38.74 11.97 -81.48
C LYS A 9 -37.52 12.00 -80.54
N TRP A 10 -36.50 12.80 -80.90
CA TRP A 10 -35.28 13.04 -80.14
C TRP A 10 -35.46 13.77 -78.78
N PHE A 11 -36.56 14.49 -78.56
CA PHE A 11 -36.81 15.15 -77.27
C PHE A 11 -37.85 14.41 -76.42
N LYS A 12 -38.84 13.78 -77.07
CA LYS A 12 -39.86 12.98 -76.39
C LYS A 12 -39.28 11.77 -75.66
N ILE A 13 -38.43 10.99 -76.32
CA ILE A 13 -37.86 9.76 -75.73
C ILE A 13 -37.03 10.05 -74.47
N PRO A 14 -36.05 10.98 -74.47
CA PRO A 14 -35.30 11.30 -73.26
C PRO A 14 -36.16 11.98 -72.20
N TYR A 15 -37.12 12.84 -72.56
CA TYR A 15 -38.05 13.44 -71.60
C TYR A 15 -38.91 12.38 -70.90
N THR A 16 -39.46 11.41 -71.66
CA THR A 16 -40.27 10.33 -71.11
C THR A 16 -39.44 9.38 -70.24
N LEU A 17 -38.19 9.09 -70.63
CA LEU A 17 -37.24 8.35 -69.79
C LEU A 17 -36.91 9.09 -68.50
N LEU A 18 -36.67 10.40 -68.56
CA LEU A 18 -36.41 11.25 -67.39
C LEU A 18 -37.64 11.31 -66.47
N LEU A 19 -38.84 11.45 -67.05
CA LEU A 19 -40.10 11.49 -66.32
C LEU A 19 -40.38 10.18 -65.59
N TYR A 20 -40.24 9.03 -66.27
CA TYR A 20 -40.39 7.73 -65.62
C TYR A 20 -39.26 7.44 -64.63
N GLY A 21 -38.03 7.90 -64.90
CA GLY A 21 -36.91 7.81 -63.97
C GLY A 21 -37.16 8.61 -62.68
N PHE A 22 -37.65 9.86 -62.80
CA PHE A 22 -38.04 10.68 -61.65
C PHE A 22 -39.24 10.10 -60.91
N ALA A 23 -40.23 9.56 -61.62
CA ALA A 23 -41.39 8.92 -61.01
C ALA A 23 -40.99 7.64 -60.23
N ALA A 24 -40.11 6.82 -60.80
CA ALA A 24 -39.59 5.62 -60.13
C ALA A 24 -38.73 5.99 -58.91
N TYR A 25 -37.86 7.00 -59.04
CA TYR A 25 -37.07 7.50 -57.92
C TYR A 25 -37.96 8.09 -56.80
N GLY A 26 -38.96 8.88 -57.19
CA GLY A 26 -39.98 9.40 -56.28
C GLY A 26 -40.70 8.29 -55.55
N PHE A 27 -41.17 7.26 -56.27
CA PHE A 27 -41.83 6.09 -55.69
C PHE A 27 -40.93 5.32 -54.71
N ILE A 28 -39.65 5.12 -55.04
CA ILE A 28 -38.69 4.45 -54.13
C ILE A 28 -38.52 5.29 -52.85
N LEU A 29 -38.42 6.61 -52.96
CA LEU A 29 -38.30 7.49 -51.79
C LEU A 29 -39.58 7.50 -50.94
N THR A 30 -40.76 7.58 -51.53
CA THR A 30 -42.02 7.49 -50.76
C THR A 30 -42.20 6.11 -50.14
N ALA A 31 -41.90 5.02 -50.87
CA ALA A 31 -41.97 3.67 -50.34
C ALA A 31 -41.00 3.47 -49.17
N THR A 32 -39.77 4.00 -49.26
CA THR A 32 -38.78 3.97 -48.18
C THR A 32 -39.24 4.81 -46.99
N TYR A 33 -39.76 6.02 -47.23
CA TYR A 33 -40.33 6.87 -46.17
C TYR A 33 -41.48 6.18 -45.45
N PHE A 34 -42.38 5.52 -46.18
CA PHE A 34 -43.48 4.76 -45.57
C PHE A 34 -43.00 3.49 -44.88
N ALA A 35 -42.00 2.79 -45.41
CA ALA A 35 -41.40 1.63 -44.74
C ALA A 35 -40.76 2.01 -43.39
N VAL A 36 -40.10 3.17 -43.32
CA VAL A 36 -39.55 3.71 -42.06
C VAL A 36 -40.67 4.24 -41.15
N LYS A 37 -41.61 5.05 -41.67
CA LYS A 37 -42.70 5.65 -40.90
C LYS A 37 -43.65 4.62 -40.28
N PHE A 38 -43.91 3.51 -40.99
CA PHE A 38 -44.74 2.41 -40.50
C PHE A 38 -43.91 1.30 -39.83
N ASN A 39 -42.63 1.55 -39.53
CA ASN A 39 -41.75 0.62 -38.82
C ASN A 39 -41.62 -0.77 -39.49
N TRP A 40 -41.79 -0.87 -40.81
CA TRP A 40 -41.69 -2.12 -41.56
C TRP A 40 -40.26 -2.69 -41.56
N THR A 41 -39.26 -1.84 -41.34
CA THR A 41 -37.83 -2.23 -41.22
C THR A 41 -37.33 -2.24 -39.78
N ASN A 42 -38.21 -2.07 -38.78
CA ASN A 42 -37.78 -2.22 -37.39
C ASN A 42 -37.58 -3.70 -37.11
N GLU A 43 -36.31 -4.14 -37.09
CA GLU A 43 -35.96 -5.38 -36.44
C GLU A 43 -36.42 -5.28 -34.99
N LYS A 44 -37.38 -6.12 -34.60
CA LYS A 44 -37.75 -6.26 -33.18
C LYS A 44 -36.48 -6.67 -32.45
N GLY A 45 -35.96 -5.79 -31.61
CA GLY A 45 -34.78 -6.09 -30.79
C GLY A 45 -34.97 -7.45 -30.12
N SER A 46 -33.98 -8.34 -30.26
CA SER A 46 -34.04 -9.66 -29.65
C SER A 46 -33.89 -9.54 -28.13
N VAL A 47 -34.79 -10.16 -27.36
CA VAL A 47 -34.64 -10.27 -25.91
C VAL A 47 -33.53 -11.30 -25.60
N ASP A 48 -32.57 -10.92 -24.75
CA ASP A 48 -31.47 -11.80 -24.35
C ASP A 48 -32.00 -13.05 -23.63
N VAL A 49 -31.41 -14.22 -23.93
CA VAL A 49 -31.76 -15.50 -23.29
C VAL A 49 -31.54 -15.51 -21.77
N ASN A 50 -30.77 -14.56 -21.26
CA ASN A 50 -30.49 -14.34 -19.85
C ASN A 50 -31.32 -13.20 -19.24
N ASN A 51 -32.32 -12.65 -19.92
CA ASN A 51 -33.12 -11.53 -19.42
C ASN A 51 -33.66 -11.74 -18.00
N ARG A 52 -34.17 -12.96 -17.71
CA ARG A 52 -34.61 -13.33 -16.36
C ARG A 52 -33.48 -13.26 -15.32
N TYR A 53 -32.28 -13.67 -15.70
CA TYR A 53 -31.12 -13.61 -14.81
C TYR A 53 -30.69 -12.16 -14.52
N PHE A 54 -30.79 -11.27 -15.50
CA PHE A 54 -30.54 -9.84 -15.29
C PHE A 54 -31.54 -9.23 -14.30
N SER A 55 -32.82 -9.57 -14.40
CA SER A 55 -33.84 -9.14 -13.42
C SER A 55 -33.56 -9.68 -12.02
N GLU A 56 -33.27 -10.98 -11.88
CA GLU A 56 -32.93 -11.59 -10.59
C GLU A 56 -31.71 -10.91 -9.93
N MET A 57 -30.70 -10.56 -10.72
CA MET A 57 -29.52 -9.83 -10.21
C MET A 57 -29.86 -8.40 -9.78
N HIS A 58 -30.69 -7.69 -10.54
CA HIS A 58 -31.13 -6.34 -10.17
C HIS A 58 -31.79 -6.33 -8.80
N ASP A 59 -32.79 -7.20 -8.61
CA ASP A 59 -33.56 -7.30 -7.36
C ASP A 59 -32.67 -7.66 -6.17
N LYS A 60 -31.77 -8.65 -6.36
CA LYS A 60 -30.81 -9.08 -5.33
C LYS A 60 -30.01 -7.90 -4.79
N TYR A 61 -29.47 -7.05 -5.66
CA TYR A 61 -28.53 -6.02 -5.23
C TYR A 61 -29.17 -4.69 -4.84
N ASP A 62 -30.40 -4.41 -5.25
CA ASP A 62 -31.06 -3.11 -4.96
C ASP A 62 -32.03 -3.18 -3.79
N GLN A 63 -32.62 -4.34 -3.48
CA GLN A 63 -33.59 -4.46 -2.38
C GLN A 63 -33.09 -5.33 -1.22
N SER A 64 -32.21 -6.31 -1.48
CA SER A 64 -31.81 -7.32 -0.49
C SER A 64 -30.36 -7.24 -0.01
N PHE A 65 -29.56 -6.35 -0.60
CA PHE A 65 -28.15 -6.21 -0.23
C PHE A 65 -27.98 -5.42 1.07
N LYS A 66 -27.46 -6.07 2.11
CA LYS A 66 -27.24 -5.46 3.42
C LYS A 66 -25.82 -4.90 3.51
N VAL A 67 -25.68 -3.75 4.17
CA VAL A 67 -24.41 -3.01 4.31
C VAL A 67 -24.01 -2.80 5.77
N ASP A 68 -24.60 -3.56 6.70
CA ASP A 68 -24.18 -3.55 8.10
C ASP A 68 -22.80 -4.21 8.30
N SER A 69 -22.11 -3.92 9.39
CA SER A 69 -20.73 -4.39 9.59
C SER A 69 -20.57 -5.91 9.53
N VAL A 70 -21.59 -6.68 9.95
CA VAL A 70 -21.56 -8.15 9.93
C VAL A 70 -21.77 -8.66 8.50
N SER A 71 -22.74 -8.11 7.78
CA SER A 71 -22.97 -8.46 6.38
C SER A 71 -21.79 -8.05 5.49
N MET A 72 -21.14 -6.91 5.73
CA MET A 72 -19.96 -6.48 4.98
C MET A 72 -18.78 -7.45 5.10
N ILE A 73 -18.50 -7.99 6.31
CA ILE A 73 -17.45 -9.01 6.49
C ILE A 73 -17.80 -10.28 5.71
N LYS A 74 -19.07 -10.71 5.77
CA LYS A 74 -19.54 -11.87 5.02
C LYS A 74 -19.43 -11.67 3.51
N HIS A 75 -19.83 -10.51 3.00
CA HIS A 75 -19.72 -10.17 1.59
C HIS A 75 -18.27 -10.10 1.12
N ARG A 76 -17.37 -9.52 1.92
CA ARG A 76 -15.93 -9.55 1.64
C ARG A 76 -15.38 -10.96 1.56
N PHE A 77 -15.75 -11.82 2.51
CA PHE A 77 -15.35 -13.23 2.50
C PHE A 77 -15.87 -13.93 1.23
N GLU A 78 -17.13 -13.73 0.86
CA GLU A 78 -17.72 -14.27 -0.37
C GLU A 78 -16.95 -13.79 -1.61
N VAL A 79 -16.70 -12.47 -1.73
CA VAL A 79 -15.96 -11.88 -2.86
C VAL A 79 -14.59 -12.54 -3.02
N LEU A 80 -13.79 -12.61 -1.95
CA LEU A 80 -12.43 -13.15 -2.02
C LEU A 80 -12.41 -14.64 -2.40
N ASN A 81 -13.31 -15.44 -1.83
CA ASN A 81 -13.40 -16.86 -2.17
C ASN A 81 -13.87 -17.07 -3.61
N ARG A 82 -14.83 -16.27 -4.08
CA ARG A 82 -15.32 -16.34 -5.45
C ARG A 82 -14.25 -15.91 -6.45
N ILE A 83 -13.47 -14.88 -6.15
CA ILE A 83 -12.30 -14.49 -6.95
C ILE A 83 -11.31 -15.65 -7.02
N MET A 84 -11.00 -16.30 -5.89
CA MET A 84 -10.10 -17.45 -5.86
C MET A 84 -10.64 -18.62 -6.69
N LEU A 85 -11.94 -18.93 -6.59
CA LEU A 85 -12.57 -19.95 -7.42
C LEU A 85 -12.49 -19.59 -8.91
N VAL A 86 -12.79 -18.34 -9.28
CA VAL A 86 -12.64 -17.89 -10.67
C VAL A 86 -11.17 -17.98 -11.10
N ASN A 87 -10.21 -17.74 -10.22
CA ASN A 87 -8.78 -17.79 -10.53
C ASN A 87 -8.31 -19.19 -10.93
N GLU A 88 -8.90 -20.24 -10.35
CA GLU A 88 -8.61 -21.64 -10.70
C GLU A 88 -8.98 -21.99 -12.16
N TYR A 89 -9.94 -21.28 -12.75
CA TYR A 89 -10.46 -21.58 -14.11
C TYR A 89 -10.15 -20.48 -15.13
N TYR A 90 -10.21 -19.21 -14.72
CA TYR A 90 -10.10 -18.00 -15.54
C TYR A 90 -9.31 -16.91 -14.81
N PRO A 91 -7.97 -17.07 -14.65
CA PRO A 91 -7.13 -16.17 -13.86
C PRO A 91 -7.14 -14.72 -14.36
N LYS A 92 -7.32 -14.50 -15.67
CA LYS A 92 -7.45 -13.15 -16.23
C LYS A 92 -8.64 -12.41 -15.65
N ASN A 93 -9.81 -13.05 -15.58
CA ASN A 93 -11.03 -12.44 -15.03
C ASN A 93 -10.91 -12.25 -13.52
N ALA A 94 -10.36 -13.22 -12.80
CA ALA A 94 -10.12 -13.08 -11.36
C ALA A 94 -9.21 -11.87 -11.06
N ASN A 95 -8.13 -11.69 -11.82
CA ASN A 95 -7.23 -10.55 -11.65
C ASN A 95 -7.92 -9.21 -11.95
N LEU A 96 -8.74 -9.11 -13.00
CA LEU A 96 -9.50 -7.90 -13.30
C LEU A 96 -10.47 -7.55 -12.16
N ILE A 97 -11.22 -8.54 -11.67
CA ILE A 97 -12.17 -8.36 -10.57
C ILE A 97 -11.46 -7.98 -9.28
N LEU A 98 -10.35 -8.66 -8.96
CA LEU A 98 -9.55 -8.36 -7.76
C LEU A 98 -8.96 -6.95 -7.82
N ALA A 99 -8.46 -6.52 -8.98
CA ALA A 99 -7.94 -5.17 -9.17
C ALA A 99 -9.03 -4.12 -8.91
N THR A 100 -10.20 -4.26 -9.56
CA THR A 100 -11.34 -3.35 -9.37
C THR A 100 -11.84 -3.34 -7.92
N TYR A 101 -11.93 -4.50 -7.27
CA TYR A 101 -12.32 -4.59 -5.86
C TYR A 101 -11.27 -3.95 -4.94
N THR A 102 -9.99 -4.11 -5.24
CA THR A 102 -8.90 -3.55 -4.44
C THR A 102 -8.88 -2.04 -4.49
N GLU A 103 -9.23 -1.45 -5.63
CA GLU A 103 -9.31 0.00 -5.83
C GLU A 103 -10.57 0.61 -5.18
N ASN A 104 -11.75 0.05 -5.48
CA ASN A 104 -13.01 0.69 -5.09
C ASN A 104 -13.55 0.25 -3.72
N LYS A 105 -13.08 -0.89 -3.20
CA LYS A 105 -13.59 -1.51 -1.96
C LYS A 105 -15.11 -1.70 -1.94
N ASP A 106 -15.70 -1.94 -3.11
CA ASP A 106 -17.13 -2.11 -3.29
C ASP A 106 -17.47 -3.60 -3.46
N GLU A 107 -17.96 -4.22 -2.38
CA GLU A 107 -18.40 -5.62 -2.39
C GLU A 107 -19.57 -5.86 -3.35
N LYS A 108 -20.52 -4.91 -3.47
CA LYS A 108 -21.70 -5.05 -4.36
C LYS A 108 -21.24 -5.09 -5.82
N LEU A 109 -20.34 -4.20 -6.21
CA LEU A 109 -19.76 -4.19 -7.56
C LEU A 109 -18.99 -5.48 -7.83
N ALA A 110 -18.11 -5.91 -6.93
CA ALA A 110 -17.32 -7.12 -7.11
C ALA A 110 -18.20 -8.37 -7.24
N LEU A 111 -19.24 -8.51 -6.42
CA LEU A 111 -20.20 -9.61 -6.51
C LEU A 111 -20.98 -9.59 -7.83
N ARG A 112 -21.37 -8.41 -8.33
CA ARG A 112 -21.99 -8.27 -9.66
C ARG A 112 -21.04 -8.70 -10.78
N MET A 113 -19.76 -8.35 -10.71
CA MET A 113 -18.75 -8.80 -11.69
C MET A 113 -18.58 -10.33 -11.67
N LEU A 114 -18.58 -10.94 -10.48
CA LEU A 114 -18.50 -12.39 -10.31
C LEU A 114 -19.76 -13.10 -10.83
N ASP A 115 -20.94 -12.54 -10.60
CA ASP A 115 -22.19 -13.06 -11.16
C ASP A 115 -22.20 -13.00 -12.71
N ALA A 116 -21.59 -11.97 -13.31
CA ALA A 116 -21.40 -11.92 -14.76
C ALA A 116 -20.46 -13.03 -15.27
N VAL A 117 -19.45 -13.42 -14.49
CA VAL A 117 -18.62 -14.60 -14.80
C VAL A 117 -19.45 -15.89 -14.67
N ASP A 118 -20.20 -16.06 -13.59
CA ASP A 118 -21.07 -17.22 -13.38
C ASP A 118 -22.07 -17.42 -14.52
N LEU A 119 -22.59 -16.31 -15.05
CA LEU A 119 -23.47 -16.28 -16.21
C LEU A 119 -22.85 -16.92 -17.45
N GLN A 120 -21.60 -16.56 -17.76
CA GLN A 120 -20.86 -17.12 -18.88
C GLN A 120 -20.48 -18.59 -18.64
N LEU A 121 -20.24 -18.95 -17.38
CA LEU A 121 -19.82 -20.30 -16.99
C LEU A 121 -20.98 -21.24 -16.64
N LYS A 122 -22.24 -20.86 -16.91
CA LYS A 122 -23.43 -21.66 -16.63
C LYS A 122 -23.33 -23.12 -17.13
N LYS A 123 -22.71 -23.33 -18.29
CA LYS A 123 -22.56 -24.66 -18.92
C LYS A 123 -21.27 -25.40 -18.51
N ASN A 124 -20.35 -24.74 -17.80
CA ASN A 124 -19.10 -25.35 -17.34
C ASN A 124 -19.38 -26.23 -16.11
N LYS A 125 -19.48 -27.56 -16.32
CA LYS A 125 -19.84 -28.52 -15.26
C LYS A 125 -18.84 -28.55 -14.10
N SER A 126 -17.53 -28.47 -14.39
CA SER A 126 -16.48 -28.45 -13.38
C SER A 126 -16.57 -27.21 -12.49
N TYR A 127 -16.70 -26.03 -13.09
CA TYR A 127 -16.88 -24.77 -12.37
C TYR A 127 -18.14 -24.79 -11.50
N ARG A 128 -19.27 -25.23 -12.07
CA ARG A 128 -20.55 -25.34 -11.36
C ARG A 128 -20.47 -26.27 -10.15
N LYS A 129 -19.76 -27.41 -10.28
CA LYS A 129 -19.54 -28.34 -9.18
C LYS A 129 -18.69 -27.72 -8.07
N ALA A 130 -17.61 -27.03 -8.43
CA ALA A 130 -16.75 -26.33 -7.47
C ALA A 130 -17.50 -25.20 -6.76
N TRP A 131 -18.27 -24.39 -7.49
CA TRP A 131 -19.12 -23.33 -6.94
C TRP A 131 -20.17 -23.86 -5.96
N SER A 132 -20.90 -24.92 -6.33
CA SER A 132 -21.89 -25.55 -5.46
C SER A 132 -21.26 -26.10 -4.18
N LYS A 133 -20.10 -26.77 -4.30
CA LYS A 133 -19.35 -27.29 -3.14
C LYS A 133 -18.95 -26.16 -2.18
N TRP A 134 -18.46 -25.04 -2.70
CA TRP A 134 -18.12 -23.87 -1.89
C TRP A 134 -19.35 -23.30 -1.18
N LYS A 135 -20.45 -23.08 -1.91
CA LYS A 135 -21.69 -22.50 -1.37
C LYS A 135 -22.28 -23.35 -0.24
N HIS A 136 -22.25 -24.68 -0.38
CA HIS A 136 -22.70 -25.59 0.67
C HIS A 136 -21.78 -25.60 1.89
N LYS A 137 -20.46 -25.41 1.70
CA LYS A 137 -19.50 -25.31 2.81
C LYS A 137 -19.70 -24.01 3.59
N ASP A 138 -19.89 -22.89 2.89
CA ASP A 138 -20.14 -21.57 3.50
C ASP A 138 -21.41 -21.58 4.36
N GLN A 139 -22.50 -22.16 3.85
CA GLN A 139 -23.78 -22.25 4.58
C GLN A 139 -23.72 -23.09 5.85
N LYS A 140 -22.75 -24.00 5.98
CA LYS A 140 -22.56 -24.89 7.15
C LYS A 140 -21.46 -24.43 8.10
N SER A 141 -20.80 -23.31 7.81
CA SER A 141 -19.69 -22.81 8.61
C SER A 141 -20.21 -22.03 9.83
N ASP A 142 -20.01 -22.58 11.02
CA ASP A 142 -20.23 -21.89 12.32
C ASP A 142 -19.04 -20.99 12.74
N GLN A 143 -18.09 -20.75 11.82
CA GLN A 143 -16.85 -20.06 12.15
C GLN A 143 -17.11 -18.58 12.46
N LYS A 144 -16.97 -18.21 13.74
CA LYS A 144 -17.03 -16.82 14.19
C LYS A 144 -15.79 -16.07 13.69
N SER A 145 -15.97 -15.20 12.70
CA SER A 145 -14.93 -14.26 12.26
C SER A 145 -14.86 -13.06 13.21
N THR A 146 -13.65 -12.55 13.44
CA THR A 146 -13.39 -11.31 14.19
C THR A 146 -12.79 -10.26 13.26
N GLY A 147 -13.06 -8.98 13.54
CA GLY A 147 -12.43 -7.85 12.85
C GLY A 147 -11.06 -7.46 13.41
N LEU A 148 -10.57 -8.18 14.42
CA LEU A 148 -9.27 -7.93 15.05
C LEU A 148 -8.12 -8.49 14.20
N SER A 149 -6.95 -7.86 14.32
CA SER A 149 -5.70 -8.40 13.79
C SER A 149 -5.27 -9.63 14.57
N VAL A 150 -4.56 -10.54 13.90
CA VAL A 150 -3.84 -11.64 14.57
C VAL A 150 -2.66 -11.12 15.41
N PHE A 151 -2.16 -9.92 15.10
CA PHE A 151 -1.10 -9.26 15.84
C PHE A 151 -1.70 -8.41 16.97
N GLU A 152 -1.53 -8.83 18.24
CA GLU A 152 -2.18 -8.16 19.39
C GLU A 152 -1.82 -6.68 19.52
N TRP A 153 -0.60 -6.29 19.13
CA TRP A 153 -0.16 -4.90 19.17
C TRP A 153 -0.89 -3.99 18.18
N MET A 154 -1.55 -4.54 17.15
CA MET A 154 -2.42 -3.77 16.26
C MET A 154 -3.80 -3.51 16.86
N ASN A 155 -4.18 -4.26 17.89
CA ASN A 155 -5.52 -4.24 18.49
C ASN A 155 -5.62 -3.29 19.69
N ILE A 156 -4.53 -2.63 20.10
CA ILE A 156 -4.52 -1.67 21.21
C ILE A 156 -4.88 -0.27 20.70
N ALA A 157 -5.48 0.56 21.57
CA ALA A 157 -5.86 1.92 21.21
C ALA A 157 -4.62 2.77 20.83
N GLU A 158 -3.51 2.51 21.53
CA GLU A 158 -2.23 3.18 21.36
C GLU A 158 -1.66 3.05 19.94
N TRP A 159 -1.99 1.96 19.25
CA TRP A 159 -1.60 1.75 17.86
C TRP A 159 -2.27 2.73 16.90
N LYS A 160 -3.52 3.14 17.18
CA LYS A 160 -4.23 4.10 16.32
C LYS A 160 -3.54 5.47 16.35
N ASP A 161 -3.18 5.95 17.54
CA ASP A 161 -2.53 7.23 17.71
C ASP A 161 -1.10 7.20 17.15
N PHE A 162 -0.38 6.08 17.32
CA PHE A 162 0.92 5.85 16.68
C PHE A 162 0.87 6.06 15.17
N LYS A 163 -0.13 5.47 14.49
CA LYS A 163 -0.28 5.58 13.04
C LYS A 163 -0.44 7.01 12.57
N GLU A 164 -1.26 7.78 13.29
CA GLU A 164 -1.45 9.20 12.99
C GLU A 164 -0.16 10.00 13.22
N ALA A 165 0.56 9.71 14.31
CA ALA A 165 1.84 10.34 14.63
C ALA A 165 2.92 10.06 13.58
N VAL A 166 3.20 8.79 13.29
CA VAL A 166 4.28 8.40 12.34
C VAL A 166 3.98 8.84 10.91
N THR A 167 2.70 8.97 10.52
CA THR A 167 2.32 9.47 9.20
C THR A 167 2.74 10.94 9.00
N LYS A 168 2.72 11.76 10.06
CA LYS A 168 3.21 13.15 10.01
C LYS A 168 4.72 13.22 9.70
N ASP A 169 5.45 12.19 10.12
CA ASP A 169 6.90 12.08 9.96
C ASP A 169 7.33 11.50 8.61
N LYS A 170 6.39 11.10 7.75
CA LYS A 170 6.67 10.51 6.44
C LYS A 170 7.69 11.32 5.64
N LYS A 171 7.58 12.66 5.64
CA LYS A 171 8.51 13.55 4.93
C LYS A 171 9.96 13.43 5.42
N TYR A 172 10.18 13.22 6.71
CA TYR A 172 11.50 13.08 7.30
C TYR A 172 12.08 11.71 6.98
N ILE A 173 11.28 10.66 7.13
CA ILE A 173 11.68 9.28 6.83
C ILE A 173 12.00 9.12 5.33
N ASP A 174 11.17 9.68 4.45
CA ASP A 174 11.44 9.69 3.00
C ASP A 174 12.71 10.46 2.65
N SER A 175 13.00 11.56 3.36
CA SER A 175 14.23 12.32 3.17
C SER A 175 15.47 11.53 3.61
N VAL A 176 15.38 10.80 4.73
CA VAL A 176 16.43 9.87 5.16
C VAL A 176 16.65 8.77 4.13
N TYR A 177 15.58 8.19 3.56
CA TYR A 177 15.72 7.21 2.48
C TYR A 177 16.46 7.77 1.26
N LYS A 178 16.26 9.05 0.89
CA LYS A 178 16.99 9.66 -0.24
C LYS A 178 18.49 9.72 -0.02
N VAL A 179 18.95 10.01 1.19
CA VAL A 179 20.39 10.21 1.48
C VAL A 179 21.09 8.96 2.00
N THR A 180 20.33 8.04 2.60
CA THR A 180 20.90 6.79 3.11
C THR A 180 20.67 5.65 2.14
N GLY A 181 19.52 5.59 1.45
CA GLY A 181 19.02 4.45 0.68
C GLY A 181 18.35 3.36 1.54
N VAL A 182 18.21 3.56 2.85
CA VAL A 182 17.57 2.57 3.75
C VAL A 182 16.06 2.70 3.66
N GLU A 183 15.37 1.59 3.43
CA GLU A 183 13.92 1.56 3.20
C GLU A 183 13.14 2.20 4.37
N PRO A 184 12.20 3.13 4.09
CA PRO A 184 11.36 3.77 5.10
C PRO A 184 10.68 2.77 6.04
N ARG A 185 10.15 1.67 5.49
CA ARG A 185 9.46 0.63 6.26
C ARG A 185 10.36 -0.06 7.28
N LEU A 186 11.64 -0.26 6.95
CA LEU A 186 12.63 -0.84 7.87
C LEU A 186 12.99 0.14 9.01
N ILE A 187 13.12 1.43 8.69
CA ILE A 187 13.31 2.49 9.70
C ILE A 187 12.12 2.51 10.67
N VAL A 188 10.89 2.47 10.14
CA VAL A 188 9.67 2.45 10.96
C VAL A 188 9.56 1.15 11.76
N ALA A 189 10.04 0.00 11.26
CA ALA A 189 10.05 -1.24 12.04
C ALA A 189 10.88 -1.11 13.33
N CYS A 190 12.00 -0.39 13.28
CA CYS A 190 12.81 -0.08 14.48
C CYS A 190 12.08 0.90 15.42
N LEU A 191 11.38 1.88 14.86
CA LEU A 191 10.55 2.83 15.63
C LEU A 191 9.40 2.13 16.37
N VAL A 192 8.71 1.19 15.72
CA VAL A 192 7.53 0.52 16.25
C VAL A 192 7.84 -0.25 17.53
N GLY A 193 8.95 -0.97 17.57
CA GLY A 193 9.40 -1.66 18.79
C GLY A 193 9.55 -0.70 19.97
N GLU A 194 10.13 0.47 19.70
CA GLU A 194 10.40 1.48 20.73
C GLU A 194 9.12 2.14 21.23
N GLN A 195 8.29 2.59 20.29
CA GLN A 195 7.09 3.35 20.61
C GLN A 195 6.05 2.49 21.34
N ILE A 196 5.87 1.24 20.93
CA ILE A 196 4.95 0.33 21.63
C ILE A 196 5.47 0.02 23.05
N ARG A 197 6.79 -0.19 23.22
CA ARG A 197 7.40 -0.37 24.54
C ARG A 197 7.10 0.82 25.44
N LEU A 198 7.32 2.04 24.94
CA LEU A 198 7.12 3.29 25.70
C LEU A 198 5.66 3.54 26.04
N PHE A 199 4.73 3.30 25.12
CA PHE A 199 3.30 3.48 25.41
C PHE A 199 2.79 2.52 26.48
N ASN A 200 3.34 1.30 26.50
CA ASN A 200 2.98 0.32 27.51
C ASN A 200 3.63 0.62 28.88
N SER A 201 4.90 1.03 28.92
CA SER A 201 5.60 1.33 30.18
C SER A 201 5.22 2.67 30.80
N SER A 202 4.77 3.65 29.99
CA SER A 202 4.55 5.04 30.40
C SER A 202 3.10 5.49 30.14
N ARG A 203 2.14 4.66 30.55
CA ARG A 203 0.70 4.80 30.21
C ARG A 203 0.07 6.11 30.69
N GLU A 204 0.54 6.67 31.81
CA GLU A 204 0.05 7.96 32.32
C GLU A 204 0.52 9.13 31.44
N SER A 205 1.83 9.19 31.13
CA SER A 205 2.40 10.16 30.19
C SER A 205 1.75 10.03 28.82
N TYR A 206 1.47 8.80 28.38
CA TYR A 206 0.73 8.55 27.16
C TYR A 206 -0.63 9.24 27.16
N LYS A 207 -1.46 8.98 28.18
CA LYS A 207 -2.82 9.54 28.28
C LYS A 207 -2.82 11.06 28.38
N ARG A 208 -1.81 11.64 29.04
CA ARG A 208 -1.75 13.08 29.32
C ARG A 208 -1.24 13.90 28.15
N TYR A 209 -0.28 13.39 27.38
CA TYR A 209 0.44 14.18 26.38
C TYR A 209 0.41 13.54 24.98
N ILE A 210 0.66 12.23 24.89
CA ILE A 210 0.90 11.55 23.61
C ILE A 210 -0.42 11.30 22.86
N GLY A 211 -1.40 10.69 23.51
CA GLY A 211 -2.70 10.38 22.90
C GLY A 211 -3.46 11.64 22.41
N PRO A 212 -3.63 12.68 23.26
CA PRO A 212 -4.33 13.90 22.85
C PRO A 212 -3.67 14.64 21.67
N LEU A 213 -2.33 14.71 21.64
CA LEU A 213 -1.59 15.43 20.60
C LEU A 213 -1.28 14.55 19.38
N LYS A 214 -1.42 13.21 19.51
CA LYS A 214 -1.08 12.21 18.51
C LYS A 214 0.35 12.43 18.00
N VAL A 215 1.29 12.41 18.93
CA VAL A 215 2.73 12.59 18.71
C VAL A 215 3.48 11.31 19.06
N LEU A 216 4.73 11.20 18.63
CA LEU A 216 5.60 10.10 19.06
C LEU A 216 6.15 10.40 20.46
N ALA A 217 6.41 9.35 21.24
CA ALA A 217 7.17 9.47 22.48
C ALA A 217 8.60 9.89 22.14
N LEU A 218 9.07 10.96 22.78
CA LEU A 218 10.43 11.48 22.62
C LEU A 218 11.24 11.17 23.88
N GLU A 219 12.27 10.35 23.75
CA GLU A 219 13.20 10.09 24.86
C GLU A 219 14.31 11.15 24.91
N ASN A 220 14.74 11.55 26.10
CA ASN A 220 15.76 12.60 26.30
C ASN A 220 16.68 12.36 27.52
N HIS A 221 16.75 11.13 28.04
CA HIS A 221 17.54 10.77 29.22
C HIS A 221 18.57 9.67 28.89
N LEU A 222 18.26 8.39 29.16
CA LEU A 222 19.18 7.28 28.89
C LEU A 222 19.22 6.87 27.41
N SER A 223 18.22 7.29 26.66
CA SER A 223 18.03 7.08 25.23
C SER A 223 17.39 8.35 24.67
N TYR A 224 17.62 8.61 23.39
CA TYR A 224 17.36 9.92 22.78
C TYR A 224 16.58 9.79 21.48
N GLY A 225 15.65 10.72 21.28
CA GLY A 225 14.83 10.80 20.08
C GLY A 225 13.64 9.84 20.11
N VAL A 226 12.99 9.69 18.96
CA VAL A 226 11.78 8.85 18.83
C VAL A 226 12.11 7.37 18.66
N THR A 227 13.34 7.03 18.30
CA THR A 227 13.81 5.63 18.12
C THR A 227 14.70 5.13 19.26
N GLY A 228 14.92 5.93 20.31
CA GLY A 228 15.61 5.48 21.52
C GLY A 228 17.11 5.23 21.36
N ILE A 229 17.82 6.13 20.67
CA ILE A 229 19.27 5.98 20.43
C ILE A 229 20.05 6.36 21.69
N LYS A 230 20.93 5.48 22.18
CA LYS A 230 21.85 5.79 23.28
C LYS A 230 22.98 6.70 22.81
N ASN A 231 23.47 7.60 23.68
CA ASN A 231 24.58 8.50 23.34
C ASN A 231 25.82 7.75 22.83
N GLY A 232 26.23 6.67 23.52
CA GLY A 232 27.36 5.83 23.08
C GLY A 232 27.16 5.18 21.70
N THR A 233 25.92 4.84 21.34
CA THR A 233 25.58 4.33 20.01
C THR A 233 25.71 5.44 18.96
N ALA A 234 25.21 6.64 19.24
CA ALA A 234 25.31 7.79 18.34
C ALA A 234 26.78 8.16 18.06
N LEU A 235 27.62 8.20 19.09
CA LEU A 235 29.07 8.39 18.97
C LEU A 235 29.73 7.29 18.11
N THR A 236 29.30 6.04 18.27
CA THR A 236 29.84 4.91 17.51
C THR A 236 29.48 5.00 16.03
N ILE A 237 28.25 5.42 15.70
CA ILE A 237 27.81 5.65 14.32
C ILE A 237 28.69 6.73 13.68
N GLU A 238 28.82 7.90 14.30
CA GLU A 238 29.67 8.97 13.77
C GLU A 238 31.12 8.51 13.52
N ARG A 239 31.67 7.72 14.44
CA ARG A 239 33.01 7.13 14.30
C ARG A 239 33.10 6.19 13.10
N PHE A 240 32.17 5.26 12.95
CA PHE A 240 32.19 4.27 11.86
C PHE A 240 31.91 4.87 10.49
N LEU A 241 31.28 6.04 10.40
CA LEU A 241 31.24 6.83 9.18
C LEU A 241 32.60 7.39 8.77
N ALA A 242 33.52 7.64 9.71
CA ALA A 242 34.83 8.21 9.41
C ALA A 242 35.94 7.14 9.26
N GLU A 243 35.81 5.99 9.93
CA GLU A 243 36.85 4.96 9.98
C GLU A 243 36.80 4.02 8.76
N LYS A 244 37.41 4.40 7.64
CA LYS A 244 37.43 3.61 6.39
C LYS A 244 37.87 2.14 6.54
N GLY A 245 38.73 1.85 7.52
CA GLY A 245 39.22 0.49 7.82
C GLY A 245 38.26 -0.36 8.66
N SER A 246 37.17 0.22 9.19
CA SER A 246 36.21 -0.49 10.02
C SER A 246 35.40 -1.50 9.20
N GLU A 247 35.10 -2.66 9.79
CA GLU A 247 34.13 -3.62 9.23
C GLU A 247 32.75 -2.96 9.05
N PHE A 248 32.40 -1.98 9.88
CA PHE A 248 31.14 -1.26 9.83
C PHE A 248 31.10 -0.15 8.77
N TYR A 249 32.24 0.28 8.24
CA TYR A 249 32.32 1.44 7.35
C TYR A 249 31.46 1.27 6.08
N PRO A 250 30.42 2.09 5.88
CA PRO A 250 29.43 1.87 4.83
C PRO A 250 29.78 2.53 3.48
N GLY A 251 30.87 3.30 3.40
CA GLY A 251 31.37 3.92 2.16
C GLY A 251 31.29 5.44 2.13
N GLU A 252 32.05 6.03 1.20
CA GLU A 252 32.33 7.48 1.12
C GLU A 252 31.07 8.35 0.99
N LYS A 253 30.04 7.82 0.33
CA LYS A 253 28.75 8.49 0.11
C LYS A 253 27.97 8.83 1.39
N TYR A 254 28.37 8.27 2.54
CA TYR A 254 27.70 8.46 3.82
C TYR A 254 28.48 9.32 4.84
N GLU A 255 29.76 9.61 4.59
CA GLU A 255 30.66 10.22 5.59
C GLU A 255 30.19 11.61 6.05
N ALA A 256 29.59 12.38 5.15
CA ALA A 256 29.19 13.76 5.42
C ALA A 256 27.79 13.89 6.05
N LEU A 257 27.05 12.79 6.22
CA LEU A 257 25.62 12.87 6.59
C LEU A 257 25.37 13.37 8.02
N LEU A 258 26.36 13.24 8.91
CA LEU A 258 26.25 13.68 10.30
C LEU A 258 27.14 14.90 10.61
N ASP A 259 27.81 15.48 9.62
CA ASP A 259 28.66 16.66 9.82
C ASP A 259 27.85 17.81 10.47
N PHE A 260 28.51 18.57 11.35
CA PHE A 260 27.87 19.66 12.07
C PHE A 260 27.73 20.89 11.17
N ASP A 261 26.48 21.33 10.96
CA ASP A 261 26.20 22.63 10.36
C ASP A 261 26.15 23.67 11.49
N SER A 262 27.21 24.46 11.63
CA SER A 262 27.34 25.49 12.66
C SER A 262 26.37 26.66 12.48
N THR A 263 25.66 26.74 11.35
CA THR A 263 24.66 27.79 11.09
C THR A 263 23.27 27.43 11.66
N ILE A 264 23.05 26.18 12.04
CA ILE A 264 21.76 25.70 12.56
C ILE A 264 21.83 25.55 14.07
N ASN A 265 20.93 26.22 14.78
CA ASN A 265 20.75 26.08 16.22
C ASN A 265 19.67 25.02 16.52
N TYR A 266 20.06 23.97 17.24
CA TYR A 266 19.16 22.90 17.71
C TYR A 266 18.77 23.03 19.19
N ALA A 267 19.32 24.03 19.89
CA ALA A 267 19.03 24.26 21.28
C ALA A 267 17.63 24.87 21.47
N SER A 268 16.97 24.43 22.53
CA SER A 268 15.68 24.86 23.04
C SER A 268 15.78 24.92 24.56
N LYS A 269 14.80 25.54 25.22
CA LYS A 269 14.72 25.53 26.69
C LYS A 269 14.70 24.12 27.31
N SER A 270 14.39 23.09 26.52
CA SER A 270 14.26 21.71 27.00
C SER A 270 15.52 20.85 26.80
N ASN A 271 16.51 21.33 26.04
CA ASN A 271 17.70 20.53 25.66
C ASN A 271 19.00 21.37 25.58
N ASP A 272 19.03 22.60 26.07
CA ASP A 272 20.18 23.52 26.04
C ASP A 272 21.41 23.00 26.80
N THR A 273 21.19 22.12 27.78
CA THR A 273 22.26 21.43 28.53
C THR A 273 22.87 20.23 27.81
N LEU A 274 22.26 19.77 26.71
CA LEU A 274 22.76 18.64 25.93
C LEU A 274 23.79 19.11 24.90
N ASP A 275 24.71 18.22 24.51
CA ASP A 275 25.59 18.47 23.37
C ASP A 275 24.82 18.52 22.04
N ILE A 276 25.44 19.10 21.00
CA ILE A 276 24.78 19.32 19.69
C ILE A 276 24.24 18.04 19.04
N ARG A 277 24.88 16.89 19.25
CA ARG A 277 24.43 15.60 18.72
C ARG A 277 23.14 15.18 19.39
N LEU A 278 23.10 15.26 20.71
CA LEU A 278 21.92 14.92 21.49
C LEU A 278 20.79 15.92 21.26
N GLN A 279 21.10 17.21 21.12
CA GLN A 279 20.14 18.23 20.72
C GLN A 279 19.45 17.86 19.40
N ARG A 280 20.20 17.45 18.36
CA ARG A 280 19.65 17.00 17.07
C ARG A 280 18.67 15.83 17.22
N LEU A 281 18.93 14.90 18.13
CA LEU A 281 18.07 13.73 18.34
C LEU A 281 16.74 14.08 19.02
N VAL A 282 16.72 15.06 19.93
CA VAL A 282 15.55 15.40 20.76
C VAL A 282 14.72 16.59 20.24
N GLN A 283 14.64 16.74 18.93
CA GLN A 283 13.85 17.81 18.30
C GLN A 283 12.37 17.43 18.26
N TRP A 284 11.50 18.22 18.91
CA TRP A 284 10.06 17.92 19.04
C TRP A 284 9.26 17.92 17.72
N GLU A 285 9.60 18.80 16.79
CA GLU A 285 8.84 18.95 15.53
C GLU A 285 9.54 18.28 14.34
N ASN A 286 10.83 17.97 14.48
CA ASN A 286 11.67 17.50 13.39
C ASN A 286 12.51 16.29 13.82
N HIS A 287 11.94 15.10 13.66
CA HIS A 287 12.60 13.85 14.00
C HIS A 287 13.62 13.35 12.96
N TYR A 288 14.01 14.19 11.99
CA TYR A 288 14.91 13.78 10.90
C TYR A 288 16.18 13.09 11.39
N TYR A 289 16.88 13.66 12.37
CA TYR A 289 18.12 13.05 12.87
C TYR A 289 17.88 11.75 13.63
N SER A 290 16.78 11.60 14.36
CA SER A 290 16.42 10.30 14.97
C SER A 290 16.36 9.20 13.90
N TYR A 291 15.69 9.47 12.78
CA TYR A 291 15.60 8.53 11.66
C TYR A 291 16.93 8.35 10.92
N LEU A 292 17.71 9.43 10.75
CA LEU A 292 18.99 9.39 10.07
C LEU A 292 19.99 8.50 10.81
N TYR A 293 20.14 8.69 12.12
CA TYR A 293 20.99 7.84 12.95
C TYR A 293 20.52 6.38 12.93
N THR A 294 19.21 6.15 12.97
CA THR A 294 18.64 4.80 12.85
C THR A 294 19.02 4.14 11.53
N ALA A 295 18.87 4.85 10.41
CA ALA A 295 19.25 4.35 9.09
C ALA A 295 20.75 4.10 8.95
N LEU A 296 21.59 4.97 9.50
CA LEU A 296 23.05 4.82 9.46
C LEU A 296 23.52 3.63 10.28
N PHE A 297 22.96 3.44 11.48
CA PHE A 297 23.19 2.22 12.27
C PHE A 297 22.86 0.95 11.47
N LEU A 298 21.67 0.91 10.86
CA LEU A 298 21.23 -0.24 10.06
C LEU A 298 22.18 -0.49 8.88
N ARG A 299 22.66 0.59 8.24
CA ARG A 299 23.60 0.51 7.12
C ARG A 299 24.96 -0.05 7.57
N GLU A 300 25.47 0.39 8.70
CA GLU A 300 26.75 -0.06 9.27
C GLU A 300 26.68 -1.54 9.69
N ILE A 301 25.62 -1.94 10.38
CA ILE A 301 25.36 -3.34 10.75
C ILE A 301 25.25 -4.22 9.50
N LYS A 302 24.43 -3.82 8.52
CA LYS A 302 24.31 -4.56 7.25
C LYS A 302 25.68 -4.74 6.60
N THR A 303 26.50 -3.68 6.59
CA THR A 303 27.83 -3.69 5.98
C THR A 303 28.77 -4.67 6.67
N GLN A 304 28.79 -4.68 8.01
CA GLN A 304 29.60 -5.63 8.78
C GLN A 304 29.24 -7.09 8.43
N TRP A 305 27.94 -7.40 8.44
CA TRP A 305 27.43 -8.74 8.20
C TRP A 305 27.67 -9.21 6.76
N GLU A 306 27.51 -8.32 5.79
CA GLU A 306 27.80 -8.60 4.37
C GLU A 306 29.29 -8.87 4.15
N LYS A 307 30.19 -8.04 4.71
CA LYS A 307 31.66 -8.25 4.61
C LYS A 307 32.09 -9.59 5.24
N ALA A 308 31.37 -10.03 6.27
CA ALA A 308 31.60 -11.32 6.92
C ALA A 308 30.96 -12.52 6.18
N GLY A 309 30.27 -12.30 5.05
CA GLY A 309 29.63 -13.36 4.25
C GLY A 309 28.28 -13.85 4.79
N TYR A 310 27.66 -13.13 5.72
CA TYR A 310 26.39 -13.48 6.35
C TYR A 310 25.35 -12.38 6.12
N SER A 311 24.86 -12.19 4.90
CA SER A 311 23.90 -11.11 4.62
C SER A 311 22.63 -11.23 5.49
N ILE A 312 22.21 -10.11 6.06
CA ILE A 312 20.98 -9.95 6.85
C ILE A 312 20.08 -8.84 6.29
N GLU A 313 20.29 -8.44 5.03
CA GLU A 313 19.57 -7.32 4.42
C GLU A 313 18.06 -7.51 4.36
N ASP A 314 17.60 -8.76 4.20
CA ASP A 314 16.18 -9.15 4.19
C ASP A 314 15.72 -9.72 5.54
N ARG A 315 16.45 -9.43 6.63
CA ARG A 315 16.19 -9.93 7.99
C ARG A 315 15.84 -8.77 8.94
N PRO A 316 14.68 -8.10 8.76
CA PRO A 316 14.31 -6.93 9.55
C PRO A 316 14.30 -7.20 11.06
N GLU A 317 14.00 -8.43 11.46
CA GLU A 317 13.97 -8.86 12.85
C GLU A 317 15.37 -8.92 13.48
N ILE A 318 16.39 -9.31 12.70
CA ILE A 318 17.78 -9.35 13.17
C ILE A 318 18.34 -7.93 13.24
N LEU A 319 18.10 -7.14 12.19
CA LEU A 319 18.49 -5.74 12.14
C LEU A 319 17.90 -4.94 13.30
N ALA A 320 16.60 -5.09 13.57
CA ALA A 320 15.94 -4.42 14.70
C ALA A 320 16.41 -4.96 16.07
N SER A 321 16.69 -6.27 16.17
CA SER A 321 17.29 -6.84 17.39
C SER A 321 18.65 -6.20 17.68
N LEU A 322 19.51 -6.08 16.67
CA LEU A 322 20.83 -5.47 16.78
C LEU A 322 20.73 -3.96 17.06
N PHE A 323 19.75 -3.27 16.48
CA PHE A 323 19.47 -1.87 16.81
C PHE A 323 19.14 -1.67 18.28
N ASN A 324 18.25 -2.51 18.83
CA ASN A 324 17.91 -2.45 20.25
C ASN A 324 19.08 -2.84 21.16
N LEU A 325 19.89 -3.81 20.76
CA LEU A 325 20.99 -4.36 21.56
C LEU A 325 22.29 -3.56 21.45
N GLY A 326 22.55 -2.87 20.34
CA GLY A 326 23.76 -2.12 20.01
C GLY A 326 24.89 -2.93 19.35
N PHE A 327 25.91 -2.23 18.83
CA PHE A 327 27.02 -2.79 18.06
C PHE A 327 27.77 -3.94 18.74
N GLN A 328 27.97 -3.87 20.06
CA GLN A 328 28.66 -4.92 20.84
C GLN A 328 27.99 -6.29 20.77
N ARG A 329 26.73 -6.39 20.33
CA ARG A 329 26.02 -7.66 20.13
C ARG A 329 26.01 -8.11 18.66
N SER A 330 26.58 -7.32 17.76
CA SER A 330 26.66 -7.63 16.33
C SER A 330 27.84 -8.56 16.05
N VAL A 331 27.54 -9.86 16.08
CA VAL A 331 28.49 -10.94 15.78
C VAL A 331 27.96 -11.71 14.57
N PRO A 332 28.52 -11.46 13.35
CA PRO A 332 28.09 -12.14 12.14
C PRO A 332 28.21 -13.66 12.25
N LYS A 333 27.16 -14.37 11.84
CA LYS A 333 27.11 -15.84 11.87
C LYS A 333 26.03 -16.39 10.93
N PRO A 334 26.10 -17.68 10.52
CA PRO A 334 25.12 -18.25 9.57
C PRO A 334 23.68 -18.24 10.09
N ASN A 335 23.50 -18.45 11.39
CA ASN A 335 22.20 -18.61 12.03
C ASN A 335 22.02 -17.56 13.15
N PRO A 336 21.76 -16.29 12.80
CA PRO A 336 21.45 -15.26 13.79
C PRO A 336 20.13 -15.56 14.48
N ALA A 337 20.06 -15.25 15.77
CA ALA A 337 18.85 -15.40 16.58
C ALA A 337 18.21 -14.04 16.81
N VAL A 338 16.88 -14.02 16.79
CA VAL A 338 16.07 -12.84 17.09
C VAL A 338 16.12 -12.56 18.59
N GLY A 339 16.18 -11.30 19.00
CA GLY A 339 16.26 -10.92 20.40
C GLY A 339 15.91 -9.46 20.68
N GLY A 340 16.51 -8.93 21.75
CA GLY A 340 16.22 -7.61 22.30
C GLY A 340 15.52 -7.69 23.65
N SER A 341 15.26 -6.54 24.24
CA SER A 341 14.48 -6.44 25.48
C SER A 341 13.08 -7.01 25.29
N VAL A 342 12.63 -7.79 26.28
CA VAL A 342 11.25 -8.32 26.32
C VAL A 342 10.34 -7.29 26.96
N TYR A 343 9.17 -7.08 26.38
CA TYR A 343 8.09 -6.29 26.97
C TYR A 343 6.75 -6.98 26.74
N LYS A 344 5.79 -6.72 27.62
CA LYS A 344 4.44 -7.30 27.53
C LYS A 344 3.50 -6.33 26.83
N ILE A 345 2.65 -6.85 25.96
CA ILE A 345 1.49 -6.14 25.43
C ILE A 345 0.28 -6.95 25.81
N LYS A 346 -0.54 -6.41 26.73
CA LYS A 346 -1.54 -7.19 27.47
C LYS A 346 -0.84 -8.41 28.11
N ASP A 347 -1.29 -9.63 27.79
CA ASP A 347 -0.78 -10.88 28.36
C ASP A 347 0.28 -11.58 27.49
N LYS A 348 0.66 -10.99 26.35
CA LYS A 348 1.64 -11.59 25.42
C LYS A 348 3.00 -10.89 25.51
N GLU A 349 4.05 -11.70 25.62
CA GLU A 349 5.43 -11.23 25.58
C GLU A 349 5.92 -11.04 24.15
N TYR A 350 6.68 -9.96 23.95
CA TYR A 350 7.23 -9.56 22.68
C TYR A 350 8.71 -9.21 22.83
N THR A 351 9.50 -9.56 21.81
CA THR A 351 10.84 -9.01 21.64
C THR A 351 10.81 -7.89 20.61
N PHE A 352 11.81 -7.02 20.68
CA PHE A 352 11.96 -5.92 19.71
C PHE A 352 12.04 -6.44 18.27
N GLY A 353 12.84 -7.49 18.03
CA GLY A 353 12.96 -8.12 16.73
C GLY A 353 11.66 -8.76 16.24
N SER A 354 10.89 -9.44 17.12
CA SER A 354 9.62 -10.05 16.69
C SER A 354 8.58 -9.01 16.28
N VAL A 355 8.46 -7.92 17.01
CA VAL A 355 7.50 -6.85 16.67
C VAL A 355 7.91 -6.13 15.39
N ALA A 356 9.21 -5.89 15.21
CA ALA A 356 9.72 -5.33 13.95
C ALA A 356 9.39 -6.23 12.75
N TYR A 357 9.56 -7.55 12.89
CA TYR A 357 9.17 -8.53 11.86
C TYR A 357 7.68 -8.49 11.54
N GLU A 358 6.85 -8.58 12.58
CA GLU A 358 5.40 -8.57 12.47
C GLU A 358 4.93 -7.28 11.79
N PHE A 359 5.42 -6.12 12.24
CA PHE A 359 5.12 -4.85 11.58
C PHE A 359 5.56 -4.86 10.12
N PHE A 360 6.82 -5.21 9.85
CA PHE A 360 7.39 -5.17 8.51
C PHE A 360 6.56 -6.03 7.54
N TYR A 361 6.11 -7.23 7.91
CA TYR A 361 5.35 -8.10 7.01
C TYR A 361 3.82 -8.10 7.17
N SER A 362 3.26 -7.41 8.17
CA SER A 362 1.80 -7.32 8.39
C SER A 362 1.00 -6.66 7.26
N GLY A 363 1.66 -5.89 6.39
CA GLY A 363 1.00 -4.99 5.44
C GLY A 363 0.46 -3.70 6.09
N GLU A 364 0.56 -3.56 7.41
CA GLU A 364 0.12 -2.36 8.11
C GLU A 364 0.96 -1.15 7.69
N LEU A 365 0.29 -0.02 7.47
CA LEU A 365 0.87 1.21 6.91
C LEU A 365 1.54 1.04 5.53
N ALA A 366 1.31 -0.04 4.77
CA ALA A 366 1.95 -0.22 3.46
C ALA A 366 1.54 0.85 2.42
N ASN A 367 0.41 1.53 2.62
CA ASN A 367 0.02 2.70 1.81
C ASN A 367 0.85 3.95 2.10
N VAL A 368 1.42 4.07 3.31
CA VAL A 368 2.25 5.19 3.74
C VAL A 368 3.74 4.85 3.56
N PHE A 369 4.14 3.68 4.01
CA PHE A 369 5.50 3.13 3.95
C PHE A 369 5.48 1.82 3.15
N PRO A 370 5.45 1.91 1.81
CA PRO A 370 5.34 0.74 0.93
C PRO A 370 6.63 -0.07 0.91
N PHE A 371 6.48 -1.36 0.64
CA PHE A 371 7.58 -2.28 0.40
C PHE A 371 8.45 -1.82 -0.77
N LYS A 372 9.76 -1.87 -0.59
CA LYS A 372 10.75 -1.67 -1.65
C LYS A 372 11.24 -3.02 -2.15
N LYS A 373 11.77 -3.02 -3.38
CA LYS A 373 12.41 -4.21 -3.97
C LYS A 373 13.68 -4.61 -3.20
N LYS A 374 14.34 -3.63 -2.57
CA LYS A 374 15.52 -3.80 -1.73
C LYS A 374 15.33 -2.97 -0.47
N SER A 375 15.64 -3.54 0.70
CA SER A 375 15.65 -2.77 1.95
C SER A 375 16.84 -1.82 2.07
N PHE A 376 17.90 -2.10 1.30
CA PHE A 376 19.10 -1.28 1.20
C PHE A 376 19.40 -0.95 -0.27
N ASP A 377 19.12 0.30 -0.65
CA ASP A 377 19.41 0.84 -1.99
C ASP A 377 20.60 1.80 -1.95
N GLU A 378 21.04 2.25 -3.11
CA GLU A 378 21.97 3.36 -3.26
C GLU A 378 21.29 4.69 -2.87
N PRO A 379 22.02 5.64 -2.27
CA PRO A 379 21.46 6.95 -1.98
C PRO A 379 21.18 7.70 -3.28
N LYS A 380 20.01 8.33 -3.34
CA LYS A 380 19.57 9.17 -4.47
C LYS A 380 20.19 10.56 -4.41
N THR A 381 20.67 10.95 -3.24
CA THR A 381 21.31 12.25 -3.00
C THR A 381 22.56 12.00 -2.18
N VAL A 382 23.72 12.35 -2.73
CA VAL A 382 25.01 12.25 -2.05
C VAL A 382 25.39 13.63 -1.55
N ILE A 383 25.57 13.75 -0.24
CA ILE A 383 26.06 14.97 0.40
C ILE A 383 27.59 14.88 0.40
N LYS A 384 28.26 15.92 -0.11
CA LYS A 384 29.72 16.02 -0.13
C LYS A 384 30.18 16.97 0.95
N ARG A 385 31.29 16.65 1.62
CA ARG A 385 31.97 17.61 2.50
C ARG A 385 32.41 18.81 1.68
N ILE A 386 32.16 20.00 2.20
CA ILE A 386 32.76 21.22 1.65
C ILE A 386 34.22 21.19 2.08
N VAL A 387 35.11 20.80 1.17
CA VAL A 387 36.56 20.92 1.40
C VAL A 387 36.89 22.41 1.31
N PRO A 388 37.47 23.04 2.34
CA PRO A 388 37.94 24.41 2.22
C PRO A 388 38.96 24.47 1.06
N THR A 389 38.73 25.33 0.08
CA THR A 389 39.75 25.68 -0.90
C THR A 389 40.84 26.44 -0.16
N ASN A 390 42.02 25.83 -0.04
CA ASN A 390 43.21 26.45 0.53
C ASN A 390 43.60 27.74 -0.19
#